data_AF-A0A7H0LFB6-F1
#
_entry.id   AF-A0A7H0LFB6-F1
#
_cell.length_a   1.000
_cell.length_b   1.000
_cell.length_c   1.000
_cell.angle_alpha   90.00
_cell.angle_beta   90.00
_cell.angle_gamma   90.00
#
_symmetry.space_group_name_H-M   'P 1'
#
loop_
_entity.id
_entity.type
_entity.pdbx_description
1 polymer ?
#
loop_
_entity_poly.entity_id
_entity_poly.type
_entity_poly.pdbx_seq_one_letter_code
_entity_poly.pdbx_strand_id
1 'polypeptide(L)'
;MFLSLVALAAATTVQPGFDSAMAAKLCLKDAREGDLNEQLTCMERQLEGRRRFFLLAAHLGAAAEPVSQKCLAKWTEDQLVDWQMSASCLEEESAPLADAARLPGTFDAMAADRLCKVQETETTPGIQRLPKAPGECMQDQAIGYRSFALLKKAYQGKAMEAALSVCRARWESDGIPDWAMVESCAQDQVRAVERMSDFK
;
A
#
# COMPACT_ATOMS: atom_id res chain seq x y z
N MET A 1 -4.84 -51.10 -20.49
CA MET A 1 -5.38 -49.84 -19.94
C MET A 1 -4.23 -49.12 -19.28
N PHE A 2 -3.62 -48.14 -19.96
CA PHE A 2 -2.50 -47.37 -19.42
C PHE A 2 -3.05 -46.20 -18.59
N LEU A 3 -2.53 -46.06 -17.37
CA LEU A 3 -2.88 -45.00 -16.43
C LEU A 3 -2.48 -43.63 -17.00
N SER A 4 -3.46 -42.73 -17.11
CA SER A 4 -3.20 -41.30 -17.26
C SER A 4 -2.71 -40.75 -15.91
N LEU A 5 -1.40 -40.58 -15.75
CA LEU A 5 -0.86 -39.67 -14.74
C LEU A 5 -1.10 -38.24 -15.25
N VAL A 6 -2.17 -37.62 -14.75
CA VAL A 6 -2.30 -36.17 -14.80
C VAL A 6 -1.30 -35.62 -13.78
N ALA A 7 -0.11 -35.24 -14.25
CA ALA A 7 0.80 -34.41 -13.48
C ALA A 7 0.12 -33.05 -13.30
N LEU A 8 -0.51 -32.84 -12.14
CA LEU A 8 -0.79 -31.49 -11.65
C LEU A 8 0.57 -30.82 -11.47
N ALA A 9 0.96 -30.01 -12.45
CA ALA A 9 1.99 -29.00 -12.25
C ALA A 9 1.45 -28.03 -11.20
N ALA A 10 1.76 -28.30 -9.93
CA ALA A 10 1.74 -27.30 -8.89
C ALA A 10 2.82 -26.28 -9.25
N ALA A 11 2.49 -25.33 -10.12
CA ALA A 11 3.20 -24.08 -10.21
C ALA A 11 2.97 -23.36 -8.88
N THR A 12 3.72 -23.74 -7.85
CA THR A 12 3.92 -22.88 -6.70
C THR A 12 4.65 -21.68 -7.26
N THR A 13 3.91 -20.64 -7.58
CA THR A 13 4.42 -19.36 -8.01
C THR A 13 5.15 -18.78 -6.80
N VAL A 14 6.44 -19.12 -6.70
CA VAL A 14 7.33 -18.61 -5.66
C VAL A 14 7.38 -17.11 -5.88
N GLN A 15 6.56 -16.37 -5.13
CA GLN A 15 6.67 -14.92 -5.08
C GLN A 15 8.10 -14.62 -4.62
N PRO A 16 8.85 -13.76 -5.33
CA PRO A 16 10.21 -13.44 -4.94
C PRO A 16 10.21 -12.96 -3.49
N GLY A 17 11.07 -13.55 -2.67
CA GLY A 17 11.29 -13.08 -1.31
C GLY A 17 11.82 -11.65 -1.32
N PHE A 18 11.67 -10.94 -0.21
CA PHE A 18 12.37 -9.67 -0.04
C PHE A 18 13.85 -9.94 0.19
N ASP A 19 14.68 -9.40 -0.68
CA ASP A 19 16.11 -9.35 -0.47
C ASP A 19 16.50 -7.90 -0.18
N SER A 20 16.88 -7.63 1.08
CA SER A 20 17.27 -6.30 1.53
C SER A 20 18.52 -5.77 0.82
N ALA A 21 19.43 -6.65 0.39
CA ALA A 21 20.62 -6.27 -0.36
C ALA A 21 20.26 -5.86 -1.80
N MET A 22 19.30 -6.56 -2.40
CA MET A 22 18.76 -6.22 -3.72
C MET A 22 17.96 -4.91 -3.68
N ALA A 23 17.11 -4.70 -2.67
CA ALA A 23 16.44 -3.42 -2.47
C ALA A 23 17.44 -2.26 -2.26
N ALA A 24 18.51 -2.48 -1.49
CA ALA A 24 19.56 -1.49 -1.31
C ALA A 24 20.30 -1.18 -2.62
N LYS A 25 20.54 -2.19 -3.46
CA LYS A 25 21.14 -2.00 -4.79
C LYS A 25 20.26 -1.14 -5.70
N LEU A 26 18.94 -1.33 -5.66
CA LEU A 26 18.01 -0.45 -6.38
C LEU A 26 18.10 0.99 -5.86
N CYS A 27 18.06 1.17 -4.54
CA CYS A 27 18.13 2.50 -3.93
C CYS A 27 19.47 3.22 -4.15
N LEU A 28 20.57 2.48 -4.31
CA LEU A 28 21.87 3.05 -4.68
C LEU A 28 21.93 3.51 -6.15
N LYS A 29 21.14 2.90 -7.04
CA LYS A 29 21.02 3.31 -8.45
C LYS A 29 20.26 4.64 -8.57
N ASP A 30 19.29 4.86 -7.70
CA ASP A 30 18.36 5.99 -7.78
C ASP A 30 18.76 7.20 -6.92
N ALA A 31 19.55 7.01 -5.87
CA ALA A 31 20.03 8.09 -5.01
C ALA A 31 21.18 8.87 -5.66
N ARG A 32 21.25 10.18 -5.39
CA ARG A 32 22.45 10.96 -5.71
C ARG A 32 23.64 10.38 -4.95
N GLU A 33 24.79 10.32 -5.62
CA GLU A 33 26.01 9.77 -5.03
C GLU A 33 26.33 10.48 -3.69
N GLY A 34 26.34 9.70 -2.60
CA GLY A 34 26.61 10.20 -1.25
C GLY A 34 25.41 10.69 -0.43
N ASP A 35 24.18 10.70 -0.96
CA ASP A 35 22.99 11.07 -0.18
C ASP A 35 22.40 9.86 0.58
N LEU A 36 22.88 9.67 1.81
CA LEU A 36 22.40 8.61 2.70
C LEU A 36 20.92 8.78 3.08
N ASN A 37 20.38 10.01 3.09
CA ASN A 37 18.98 10.24 3.45
C ASN A 37 18.03 9.83 2.32
N GLU A 38 18.40 10.09 1.07
CA GLU A 38 17.67 9.61 -0.11
C GLU A 38 17.67 8.07 -0.15
N GLN A 39 18.80 7.43 0.15
CA GLN A 39 18.91 5.97 0.22
C GLN A 39 18.01 5.38 1.32
N LEU A 40 18.03 5.95 2.52
CA LEU A 40 17.15 5.52 3.62
C LEU A 40 15.68 5.71 3.25
N THR A 41 15.31 6.85 2.67
CA THR A 41 13.95 7.13 2.21
C THR A 41 13.50 6.11 1.15
N CYS A 42 14.37 5.77 0.20
CA CYS A 42 14.09 4.73 -0.79
C CYS A 42 13.87 3.35 -0.13
N MET A 43 14.75 2.95 0.79
CA MET A 43 14.62 1.67 1.50
C MET A 43 13.31 1.58 2.30
N GLU A 44 12.92 2.67 2.95
CA GLU A 44 11.63 2.75 3.65
C GLU A 44 10.46 2.54 2.68
N ARG A 45 10.49 3.19 1.50
CA ARG A 45 9.45 3.02 0.48
C ARG A 45 9.42 1.61 -0.10
N GLN A 46 10.55 0.95 -0.26
CA GLN A 46 10.62 -0.45 -0.73
C GLN A 46 10.02 -1.41 0.30
N LEU A 47 10.32 -1.23 1.59
CA LEU A 47 9.72 -2.02 2.67
C LEU A 47 8.21 -1.81 2.77
N GLU A 48 7.77 -0.55 2.68
CA GLU A 48 6.35 -0.18 2.69
C GLU A 48 5.60 -0.75 1.48
N GLY A 49 6.15 -0.54 0.27
CA GLY A 49 5.59 -1.08 -0.97
C GLY A 49 5.44 -2.59 -0.88
N ARG A 50 6.46 -3.28 -0.37
CA ARG A 50 6.38 -4.73 -0.14
C ARG A 50 5.22 -5.07 0.79
N ARG A 51 5.12 -4.42 1.96
CA ARG A 51 4.07 -4.68 2.94
C ARG A 51 2.69 -4.50 2.29
N ARG A 52 2.48 -3.39 1.58
CA ARG A 52 1.24 -3.10 0.84
C ARG A 52 0.92 -4.19 -0.18
N PHE A 53 1.90 -4.58 -0.99
CA PHE A 53 1.76 -5.64 -2.00
C PHE A 53 1.27 -6.95 -1.38
N PHE A 54 1.95 -7.44 -0.34
CA PHE A 54 1.58 -8.73 0.27
C PHE A 54 0.24 -8.67 1.02
N LEU A 55 -0.05 -7.57 1.72
CA LEU A 55 -1.35 -7.41 2.38
C LEU A 55 -2.50 -7.39 1.37
N LEU A 56 -2.33 -6.68 0.25
CA LEU A 56 -3.34 -6.59 -0.80
C LEU A 56 -3.49 -7.92 -1.55
N ALA A 57 -2.39 -8.57 -1.94
CA ALA A 57 -2.43 -9.88 -2.58
C ALA A 57 -3.12 -10.92 -1.68
N ALA A 58 -2.81 -10.93 -0.37
CA ALA A 58 -3.47 -11.81 0.59
C ALA A 58 -4.96 -11.48 0.77
N HIS A 59 -5.35 -10.20 0.72
CA HIS A 59 -6.75 -9.78 0.81
C HIS A 59 -7.57 -10.25 -0.40
N LEU A 60 -7.03 -10.06 -1.61
CA LEU A 60 -7.68 -10.43 -2.86
C LEU A 60 -7.65 -11.94 -3.13
N GLY A 61 -6.74 -12.67 -2.49
CA GLY A 61 -6.61 -14.12 -2.57
C GLY A 61 -6.26 -14.59 -3.99
N ALA A 62 -6.74 -15.77 -4.37
CA ALA A 62 -6.43 -16.40 -5.66
C ALA A 62 -6.82 -15.53 -6.87
N ALA A 63 -7.82 -14.65 -6.73
CA ALA A 63 -8.25 -13.76 -7.81
C ALA A 63 -7.16 -12.73 -8.20
N ALA A 64 -6.28 -12.36 -7.27
CA ALA A 64 -5.19 -11.43 -7.55
C ALA A 64 -3.94 -12.07 -8.13
N GLU A 65 -3.84 -13.41 -8.18
CA GLU A 65 -2.61 -14.06 -8.59
C GLU A 65 -2.13 -13.64 -10.00
N PRO A 66 -2.98 -13.60 -11.04
CA PRO A 66 -2.55 -13.15 -12.37
C PRO A 66 -2.09 -11.70 -12.38
N VAL A 67 -2.79 -10.83 -11.65
CA VAL A 67 -2.48 -9.39 -11.58
C VAL A 67 -1.19 -9.15 -10.78
N SER A 68 -1.02 -9.87 -9.68
CA SER A 68 0.18 -9.82 -8.83
C SER A 68 1.41 -10.23 -9.63
N GLN A 69 1.32 -11.32 -10.39
CA GLN A 69 2.40 -11.78 -11.28
C GLN A 69 2.69 -10.77 -12.38
N LYS A 70 1.66 -10.21 -13.02
CA LYS A 70 1.81 -9.15 -14.03
C LYS A 70 2.55 -7.94 -13.46
N CYS A 71 2.17 -7.47 -12.27
CA CYS A 71 2.78 -6.31 -11.64
C CYS A 71 4.23 -6.56 -11.21
N LEU A 72 4.51 -7.73 -10.62
CA LEU A 72 5.89 -8.13 -10.30
C LEU A 72 6.75 -8.23 -11.55
N ALA A 73 6.26 -8.89 -12.61
CA ALA A 73 7.01 -9.04 -13.86
C ALA A 73 7.30 -7.69 -14.53
N LYS A 74 6.36 -6.73 -14.46
CA LYS A 74 6.55 -5.39 -15.01
C LYS A 74 7.62 -4.59 -14.27
N TRP A 75 7.72 -4.76 -12.96
CA TRP A 75 8.58 -3.98 -12.08
C TRP A 75 9.73 -4.80 -11.50
N THR A 76 10.13 -5.86 -12.21
CA THR A 76 11.32 -6.64 -11.90
C THR A 76 12.32 -6.54 -13.05
N GLU A 77 13.50 -5.99 -12.78
CA GLU A 77 14.62 -5.90 -13.73
C GLU A 77 15.87 -6.49 -13.07
N ASP A 78 16.63 -7.35 -13.75
CA ASP A 78 17.85 -7.97 -13.21
C ASP A 78 17.69 -8.61 -11.81
N GLN A 79 16.54 -9.26 -11.58
CA GLN A 79 16.14 -9.83 -10.28
C GLN A 79 15.90 -8.79 -9.16
N LEU A 80 15.93 -7.50 -9.48
CA LEU A 80 15.57 -6.40 -8.59
C LEU A 80 14.08 -6.10 -8.76
N VAL A 81 13.31 -6.32 -7.70
CA VAL A 81 11.89 -5.95 -7.64
C VAL A 81 11.79 -4.53 -7.09
N ASP A 82 11.20 -3.63 -7.86
CA ASP A 82 10.70 -2.36 -7.32
C ASP A 82 9.35 -2.62 -6.64
N TRP A 83 9.40 -2.81 -5.32
CA TRP A 83 8.24 -3.15 -4.50
C TRP A 83 7.26 -1.99 -4.39
N GLN A 84 7.74 -0.75 -4.41
CA GLN A 84 6.88 0.42 -4.40
C GLN A 84 6.02 0.43 -5.67
N MET A 85 6.66 0.29 -6.84
CA MET A 85 5.95 0.32 -8.12
C MET A 85 5.09 -0.93 -8.34
N SER A 86 5.54 -2.08 -7.85
CA SER A 86 4.74 -3.32 -7.87
C SER A 86 3.45 -3.19 -7.04
N ALA A 87 3.53 -2.55 -5.86
CA ALA A 87 2.37 -2.30 -5.01
C ALA A 87 1.40 -1.31 -5.65
N SER A 88 1.90 -0.17 -6.16
CA SER A 88 1.06 0.80 -6.88
C SER A 88 0.35 0.16 -8.07
N CYS A 89 1.05 -0.66 -8.86
CA CYS A 89 0.44 -1.41 -9.96
C CYS A 89 -0.70 -2.33 -9.47
N LEU A 90 -0.47 -3.10 -8.40
CA LEU A 90 -1.51 -3.98 -7.87
C LEU A 90 -2.69 -3.19 -7.29
N GLU A 91 -2.43 -2.04 -6.66
CA GLU A 91 -3.46 -1.15 -6.12
C GLU A 91 -4.35 -0.56 -7.22
N GLU A 92 -3.77 -0.12 -8.33
CA GLU A 92 -4.48 0.42 -9.49
C GLU A 92 -5.32 -0.65 -10.21
N GLU A 93 -4.75 -1.85 -10.39
CA GLU A 93 -5.41 -2.94 -11.11
C GLU A 93 -6.52 -3.62 -10.28
N SER A 94 -6.62 -3.34 -8.97
CA SER A 94 -7.52 -4.02 -8.02
C SER A 94 -8.86 -3.32 -7.77
N ALA A 95 -9.42 -2.56 -8.72
CA ALA A 95 -10.74 -1.93 -8.60
C ALA A 95 -11.05 -1.31 -7.21
N PRO A 96 -10.21 -0.37 -6.72
CA PRO A 96 -10.15 0.03 -5.31
C PRO A 96 -11.48 0.53 -4.71
N LEU A 97 -12.33 1.19 -5.51
CA LEU A 97 -13.66 1.62 -5.08
C LEU A 97 -14.60 0.44 -4.77
N ALA A 98 -14.57 -0.60 -5.59
CA ALA A 98 -15.39 -1.80 -5.38
C ALA A 98 -14.93 -2.57 -4.14
N ASP A 99 -13.62 -2.60 -3.88
CA ASP A 99 -13.05 -3.23 -2.70
C ASP A 99 -13.37 -2.45 -1.42
N ALA A 100 -13.21 -1.13 -1.44
CA ALA A 100 -13.54 -0.28 -0.30
C ALA A 100 -15.01 -0.45 0.14
N ALA A 101 -15.93 -0.62 -0.81
CA ALA A 101 -17.35 -0.87 -0.54
C ALA A 101 -17.63 -2.25 0.08
N ARG A 102 -16.74 -3.25 -0.10
CA ARG A 102 -16.89 -4.61 0.42
C ARG A 102 -16.25 -4.81 1.79
N LEU A 103 -15.30 -3.96 2.17
CA LEU A 103 -14.60 -4.08 3.43
C LEU A 103 -15.49 -3.67 4.62
N PRO A 104 -15.45 -4.40 5.74
CA PRO A 104 -16.23 -4.07 6.92
C PRO A 104 -15.79 -2.72 7.48
N GLY A 105 -16.73 -1.76 7.52
CA GLY A 105 -16.48 -0.43 8.08
C GLY A 105 -17.14 0.70 7.30
N THR A 106 -16.73 1.92 7.64
CA THR A 106 -17.41 3.19 7.40
C THR A 106 -16.94 3.92 6.15
N PHE A 107 -16.60 3.24 5.05
CA PHE A 107 -16.28 3.96 3.81
C PHE A 107 -17.54 4.63 3.26
N ASP A 108 -17.72 5.89 3.61
CA ASP A 108 -18.79 6.74 3.12
C ASP A 108 -18.33 7.42 1.82
N ALA A 109 -18.69 6.81 0.69
CA ALA A 109 -18.37 7.32 -0.63
C ALA A 109 -18.92 8.73 -0.87
N MET A 110 -20.05 9.10 -0.26
CA MET A 110 -20.60 10.45 -0.38
C MET A 110 -19.78 11.46 0.44
N ALA A 111 -19.29 11.07 1.61
CA ALA A 111 -18.40 11.90 2.40
C ALA A 111 -17.04 12.09 1.73
N ALA A 112 -16.48 11.02 1.15
CA ALA A 112 -15.24 11.10 0.36
C ALA A 112 -15.40 12.02 -0.86
N ASP A 113 -16.52 11.93 -1.58
CA ASP A 113 -16.83 12.81 -2.72
C ASP A 113 -16.92 14.29 -2.30
N ARG A 114 -17.55 14.58 -1.15
CA ARG A 114 -17.56 15.94 -0.59
C ARG A 114 -16.16 16.44 -0.26
N LEU A 115 -15.34 15.62 0.39
CA LEU A 115 -13.96 15.97 0.70
C LEU A 115 -13.17 16.27 -0.58
N CYS A 116 -13.30 15.43 -1.61
CA CYS A 116 -12.62 15.62 -2.89
C CYS A 116 -13.00 16.94 -3.57
N LYS A 117 -14.28 17.31 -3.56
CA LYS A 117 -14.74 18.60 -4.10
C LYS A 117 -14.16 19.81 -3.36
N VAL A 118 -13.97 19.71 -2.04
CA VAL A 118 -13.30 20.76 -1.26
C VAL A 118 -11.82 20.83 -1.59
N GLN A 119 -11.13 19.69 -1.69
CA GLN A 119 -9.70 19.64 -2.02
C GLN A 119 -9.38 20.11 -3.44
N GLU A 120 -10.31 19.99 -4.39
CA GLU A 120 -10.18 20.54 -5.74
C GLU A 120 -10.32 22.07 -5.78
N THR A 121 -10.94 22.67 -4.77
CA THR A 121 -11.23 24.12 -4.71
C THR A 121 -10.32 24.89 -3.75
N GLU A 122 -9.70 24.21 -2.78
CA GLU A 122 -8.77 24.81 -1.82
C GLU A 122 -7.31 24.57 -2.19
N THR A 123 -6.61 25.63 -2.61
CA THR A 123 -5.14 25.65 -2.64
C THR A 123 -4.63 25.80 -1.21
N THR A 124 -4.33 24.67 -0.53
CA THR A 124 -3.75 24.72 0.82
C THR A 124 -2.42 25.50 0.80
N PRO A 125 -2.28 26.63 1.53
CA PRO A 125 -1.03 27.36 1.58
C PRO A 125 0.08 26.48 2.17
N GLY A 126 1.18 26.30 1.42
CA GLY A 126 2.35 25.53 1.86
C GLY A 126 2.35 24.05 1.50
N ILE A 127 1.27 23.51 0.91
CA ILE A 127 1.27 22.17 0.30
C ILE A 127 0.94 22.35 -1.18
N GLN A 128 1.98 22.38 -2.04
CA GLN A 128 1.76 22.27 -3.48
C GLN A 128 1.27 20.84 -3.78
N ARG A 129 -0.04 20.64 -3.73
CA ARG A 129 -0.67 19.44 -4.29
C ARG A 129 -0.70 19.65 -5.80
N LEU A 130 -0.02 18.80 -6.55
CA LEU A 130 -0.11 18.79 -8.02
C LEU A 130 -1.59 18.64 -8.39
N PRO A 131 -2.09 19.35 -9.42
CA PRO A 131 -3.47 19.21 -9.87
C PRO A 131 -3.71 17.74 -10.26
N LYS A 132 -4.64 17.10 -9.56
CA LYS A 132 -5.01 15.70 -9.76
C LYS A 132 -5.99 15.57 -10.93
N ALA A 133 -5.92 14.45 -11.65
CA ALA A 133 -6.90 14.14 -12.69
C ALA A 133 -8.31 13.94 -12.09
N PRO A 134 -9.38 14.19 -12.87
CA PRO A 134 -10.74 13.94 -12.40
C PRO A 134 -10.91 12.49 -11.91
N GLY A 135 -11.38 12.32 -10.67
CA GLY A 135 -11.60 11.01 -10.05
C GLY A 135 -10.40 10.41 -9.31
N GLU A 136 -9.19 10.97 -9.46
CA GLU A 136 -7.98 10.51 -8.75
C GLU A 136 -8.13 10.65 -7.23
N CYS A 137 -8.77 11.74 -6.75
CA CYS A 137 -9.03 11.89 -5.32
C CYS A 137 -9.92 10.76 -4.76
N MET A 138 -11.00 10.37 -5.45
CA MET A 138 -11.88 9.29 -4.97
C MET A 138 -11.15 7.94 -4.95
N GLN A 139 -10.27 7.71 -5.93
CA GLN A 139 -9.41 6.54 -5.96
C GLN A 139 -8.46 6.54 -4.75
N ASP A 140 -7.81 7.66 -4.45
CA ASP A 140 -6.92 7.79 -3.29
C ASP A 140 -7.65 7.56 -1.96
N GLN A 141 -8.87 8.10 -1.82
CA GLN A 141 -9.67 7.87 -0.62
C GLN A 141 -10.03 6.38 -0.46
N ALA A 142 -10.38 5.70 -1.56
CA ALA A 142 -10.69 4.28 -1.55
C ALA A 142 -9.45 3.41 -1.25
N ILE A 143 -8.31 3.72 -1.86
CA ILE A 143 -7.02 3.06 -1.58
C ILE A 143 -6.63 3.28 -0.12
N GLY A 144 -6.71 4.52 0.37
CA GLY A 144 -6.39 4.89 1.74
C GLY A 144 -7.22 4.11 2.76
N TYR A 145 -8.54 4.05 2.56
CA TYR A 145 -9.44 3.29 3.42
C TYR A 145 -9.12 1.80 3.41
N ARG A 146 -8.95 1.21 2.22
CA ARG A 146 -8.61 -0.20 2.05
C ARG A 146 -7.30 -0.52 2.77
N SER A 147 -6.24 0.22 2.48
CA SER A 147 -4.93 0.00 3.08
C SER A 147 -4.96 0.16 4.60
N PHE A 148 -5.67 1.17 5.13
CA PHE A 148 -5.88 1.32 6.57
C PHE A 148 -6.60 0.10 7.18
N ALA A 149 -7.67 -0.39 6.55
CA ALA A 149 -8.40 -1.56 7.03
C ALA A 149 -7.53 -2.83 7.03
N LEU A 150 -6.69 -3.00 6.01
CA LEU A 150 -5.74 -4.11 5.91
C LEU A 150 -4.65 -4.03 6.99
N LEU A 151 -4.07 -2.84 7.23
CA LEU A 151 -3.12 -2.62 8.32
C LEU A 151 -3.76 -2.94 9.67
N LYS A 152 -4.97 -2.44 9.93
CA LYS A 152 -5.69 -2.71 11.18
C LYS A 152 -5.95 -4.20 11.39
N LYS A 153 -6.23 -4.95 10.32
CA LYS A 153 -6.44 -6.40 10.38
C LYS A 153 -5.13 -7.16 10.68
N ALA A 154 -4.02 -6.71 10.07
CA ALA A 154 -2.72 -7.35 10.18
C ALA A 154 -2.01 -7.08 11.51
N TYR A 155 -2.09 -5.84 12.02
CA TYR A 155 -1.40 -5.42 13.24
C TYR A 155 -2.39 -5.32 14.41
N GLN A 156 -2.62 -6.46 15.06
CA GLN A 156 -3.54 -6.57 16.19
C GLN A 156 -2.86 -6.24 17.53
N GLY A 157 -3.66 -5.82 18.51
CA GLY A 157 -3.21 -5.58 19.88
C GLY A 157 -3.50 -4.17 20.35
N LYS A 158 -3.75 -4.02 21.66
CA LYS A 158 -4.28 -2.79 22.27
C LYS A 158 -3.48 -1.52 21.94
N ALA A 159 -2.15 -1.61 21.92
CA ALA A 159 -1.29 -0.46 21.64
C ALA A 159 -1.41 -0.01 20.17
N MET A 160 -1.40 -0.96 19.22
CA MET A 160 -1.56 -0.64 17.80
C MET A 160 -2.98 -0.16 17.50
N GLU A 161 -4.00 -0.80 18.08
CA GLU A 161 -5.39 -0.37 17.93
C GLU A 161 -5.59 1.07 18.40
N ALA A 162 -4.99 1.45 19.52
CA ALA A 162 -5.00 2.83 20.01
C ALA A 162 -4.28 3.78 19.04
N ALA A 163 -3.08 3.43 18.57
CA ALA A 163 -2.31 4.25 17.62
C ALA A 163 -3.05 4.48 16.30
N LEU A 164 -3.65 3.43 15.72
CA LEU A 164 -4.46 3.53 14.50
C LEU A 164 -5.74 4.34 14.72
N SER A 165 -6.35 4.26 15.90
CA SER A 165 -7.49 5.10 16.25
C SER A 165 -7.12 6.58 16.32
N VAL A 166 -5.92 6.91 16.83
CA VAL A 166 -5.42 8.30 16.85
C VAL A 166 -5.20 8.81 15.42
N CYS A 167 -4.66 7.99 14.52
CA CYS A 167 -4.49 8.37 13.12
C CYS A 167 -5.82 8.74 12.45
N ARG A 168 -6.87 7.94 12.67
CA ARG A 168 -8.21 8.27 12.17
C ARG A 168 -8.70 9.59 12.75
N ALA A 169 -8.68 9.73 14.08
CA ALA A 169 -9.22 10.92 14.75
C ALA A 169 -8.48 12.22 14.35
N ARG A 170 -7.17 12.14 14.11
CA ARG A 170 -6.34 13.30 13.72
C ARG A 170 -6.71 13.86 12.35
N TRP A 171 -7.14 13.00 11.43
CA TRP A 171 -7.43 13.36 10.04
C TRP A 171 -8.93 13.26 9.74
N GLU A 172 -9.78 13.30 10.77
CA GLU A 172 -11.22 13.41 10.66
C GLU A 172 -11.64 14.86 10.90
N SER A 173 -12.33 15.46 9.92
CA SER A 173 -12.92 16.80 10.04
C SER A 173 -14.42 16.70 9.77
N ASP A 174 -15.24 17.29 10.64
CA ASP A 174 -16.71 17.22 10.56
C ASP A 174 -17.26 15.79 10.41
N GLY A 175 -16.58 14.82 11.05
CA GLY A 175 -16.92 13.40 10.98
C GLY A 175 -16.53 12.70 9.67
N ILE A 176 -15.78 13.38 8.79
CA ILE A 176 -15.30 12.85 7.52
C ILE A 176 -13.78 12.61 7.61
N PRO A 177 -13.32 11.34 7.58
CA PRO A 177 -11.90 11.03 7.52
C PRO A 177 -11.31 11.32 6.14
N ASP A 178 -10.15 11.99 6.09
CA ASP A 178 -9.27 12.00 4.92
C ASP A 178 -8.46 10.69 4.92
N TRP A 179 -8.98 9.68 4.24
CA TRP A 179 -8.43 8.33 4.27
C TRP A 179 -7.01 8.24 3.71
N ALA A 180 -6.61 9.11 2.77
CA ALA A 180 -5.24 9.16 2.29
C ALA A 180 -4.27 9.59 3.41
N MET A 181 -4.68 10.58 4.22
CA MET A 181 -3.87 11.05 5.35
C MET A 181 -3.93 10.08 6.55
N VAL A 182 -5.08 9.45 6.79
CA VAL A 182 -5.22 8.38 7.80
C VAL A 182 -4.30 7.21 7.48
N GLU A 183 -4.24 6.78 6.22
CA GLU A 183 -3.38 5.70 5.75
C GLU A 183 -1.90 6.04 5.93
N SER A 184 -1.47 7.23 5.49
CA SER A 184 -0.10 7.70 5.69
C SER A 184 0.30 7.71 7.17
N CYS A 185 -0.56 8.21 8.05
CA CYS A 185 -0.32 8.16 9.50
C CYS A 185 -0.21 6.71 10.01
N ALA A 186 -1.08 5.81 9.55
CA ALA A 186 -1.07 4.41 9.98
C ALA A 186 0.22 3.68 9.56
N GLN A 187 0.74 3.95 8.35
CA GLN A 187 2.03 3.42 7.90
C GLN A 187 3.16 3.90 8.81
N ASP A 188 3.15 5.17 9.23
CA ASP A 188 4.14 5.70 10.17
C ASP A 188 4.09 4.99 11.53
N GLN A 189 2.89 4.70 12.06
CA GLN A 189 2.72 3.97 13.32
C GLN A 189 3.23 2.53 13.21
N VAL A 190 2.88 1.84 12.12
CA VAL A 190 3.36 0.48 11.85
C VAL A 190 4.88 0.44 11.74
N ARG A 191 5.47 1.37 10.98
CA ARG A 191 6.93 1.50 10.85
C ARG A 191 7.61 1.70 12.20
N ALA A 192 7.05 2.57 13.05
CA ALA A 192 7.60 2.81 14.38
C ALA A 192 7.60 1.52 15.23
N VAL A 193 6.52 0.73 15.16
CA VAL A 193 6.42 -0.53 15.90
C VAL A 193 7.38 -1.59 15.38
N GLU A 194 7.49 -1.77 14.06
CA GLU A 194 8.42 -2.73 13.46
C GLU A 194 9.88 -2.41 13.84
N ARG A 195 10.27 -1.14 13.81
CA ARG A 195 11.60 -0.72 14.26
C ARG A 195 11.85 -1.08 15.72
N MET A 196 10.85 -0.89 16.59
CA MET A 196 11.00 -1.22 18.01
C MET A 196 11.05 -2.73 18.28
N SER A 197 10.47 -3.57 17.42
CA SER A 197 10.58 -5.03 17.56
C SER A 197 11.97 -5.58 17.22
N ASP A 198 12.71 -4.92 16.32
CA ASP A 198 14.06 -5.34 15.92
C ASP A 198 15.12 -5.07 17.01
N PHE A 199 14.78 -4.32 18.07
CA PHE A 199 15.66 -4.04 19.21
C PHE A 199 15.51 -5.02 20.39
N LYS A 200 14.72 -6.10 20.25
CA LYS A 200 14.51 -7.11 21.29
C LYS A 200 15.27 -8.40 21.00
#